data_AF-A0A6A6E7Z6-F1
#
_entry.id   AF-A0A6A6E7Z6-F1
#
_cell.length_a   1.000
_cell.length_b   1.000
_cell.length_c   1.000
_cell.angle_alpha   90.00
_cell.angle_beta   90.00
_cell.angle_gamma   90.00
#
_symmetry.space_group_name_H-M   'P 1'
#
loop_
_entity.id
_entity.type
_entity.pdbx_description
1 polymer ?
#
loop_
_entity_poly.entity_id
_entity_poly.type
_entity_poly.pdbx_seq_one_letter_code
_entity_poly.pdbx_strand_id
1 'polypeptide(L)'
;MRNLNGLRTLLLVTPPLLFLLPLSIVTFLLERAVLGVLVSQTTRDFSDGTRLITFYGPTGNGESDYTDVELRIDNGPSLGIIGVSVLAFLVSIFGMCGVWELRRVEGTDGHQRKWIWTVLGSAIASTVATIAILIYASIKEGGAKRWKSYEDVARGGVFSRETWVCQIDEFYGRQNWAGAACGLAKASRFMLVPLAISSILVIVCGLLLVKQRGGMIWLFGGKGRYAGFDNIYEMQPRAEQPKNNQSAFR
;
A
#
# COMPACT_ATOMS: atom_id res chain seq x y z
N MET A 1 17.48 -27.73 -19.25
CA MET A 1 17.52 -27.67 -17.77
C MET A 1 16.83 -26.38 -17.33
N ARG A 2 15.66 -26.44 -16.68
CA ARG A 2 14.95 -25.24 -16.19
C ARG A 2 15.71 -24.69 -14.98
N ASN A 3 16.08 -23.42 -15.02
CA ASN A 3 16.78 -22.74 -13.93
C ASN A 3 15.81 -22.48 -12.76
N LEU A 4 15.54 -23.52 -11.95
CA LEU A 4 14.64 -23.51 -10.79
C LEU A 4 14.97 -22.39 -9.79
N ASN A 5 16.25 -22.01 -9.71
CA ASN A 5 16.72 -20.93 -8.85
C ASN A 5 16.24 -19.54 -9.31
N GLY A 6 16.16 -19.31 -10.61
CA GLY A 6 15.63 -18.07 -11.20
C GLY A 6 14.13 -17.91 -10.94
N LEU A 7 13.34 -18.96 -11.20
CA LEU A 7 11.88 -18.95 -10.99
C LEU A 7 11.51 -18.69 -9.53
N ARG A 8 12.23 -19.32 -8.58
CA ARG A 8 12.03 -19.10 -7.15
C ARG A 8 12.31 -17.66 -6.73
N THR A 9 13.30 -17.02 -7.35
CA THR A 9 13.65 -15.62 -7.06
C THR A 9 12.58 -14.68 -7.60
N LEU A 10 12.11 -14.94 -8.81
CA LEU A 10 11.02 -14.18 -9.43
C LEU A 10 9.74 -14.27 -8.58
N LEU A 11 9.41 -15.45 -8.06
CA LEU A 11 8.24 -15.66 -7.20
C LEU A 11 8.34 -14.90 -5.85
N LEU A 12 9.55 -14.70 -5.31
CA LEU A 12 9.78 -13.95 -4.07
C LEU A 12 9.77 -12.43 -4.26
N VAL A 13 10.19 -11.94 -5.44
CA VAL A 13 10.19 -10.51 -5.78
C VAL A 13 8.82 -10.06 -6.30
N THR A 14 7.99 -11.00 -6.75
CA THR A 14 6.67 -10.72 -7.33
C THR A 14 5.74 -9.93 -6.38
N PRO A 15 5.55 -10.31 -5.09
CA PRO A 15 4.66 -9.56 -4.19
C PRO A 15 5.04 -8.09 -3.97
N PRO A 16 6.30 -7.73 -3.63
CA PRO A 16 6.64 -6.33 -3.44
C PRO A 16 6.62 -5.53 -4.76
N LEU A 17 7.11 -6.10 -5.87
CA LEU A 17 7.30 -5.36 -7.11
C LEU A 17 6.02 -5.27 -7.96
N LEU A 18 5.30 -6.38 -8.13
CA LEU A 18 4.18 -6.47 -9.08
C LEU A 18 2.82 -6.22 -8.43
N PHE A 19 2.72 -6.29 -7.10
CA PHE A 19 1.47 -6.03 -6.40
C PHE A 19 1.56 -4.78 -5.51
N LEU A 20 2.47 -4.78 -4.53
CA LEU A 20 2.53 -3.70 -3.53
C LEU A 20 2.86 -2.34 -4.17
N LEU A 21 3.86 -2.30 -5.06
CA LEU A 21 4.27 -1.06 -5.74
C LEU A 21 3.16 -0.46 -6.62
N PRO A 22 2.57 -1.18 -7.61
CA PRO A 22 1.53 -0.59 -8.45
C PRO A 22 0.27 -0.24 -7.67
N LEU A 23 -0.13 -1.06 -6.69
CA LEU A 23 -1.29 -0.75 -5.84
C LEU A 23 -1.05 0.53 -5.03
N SER A 24 0.16 0.74 -4.50
CA SER A 24 0.49 1.96 -3.77
C SER A 24 0.36 3.21 -4.66
N ILE A 25 0.90 3.16 -5.88
CA ILE A 25 0.82 4.24 -6.87
C ILE A 25 -0.63 4.49 -7.27
N VAL A 26 -1.39 3.45 -7.62
CA VAL A 26 -2.80 3.57 -8.01
C VAL A 26 -3.62 4.19 -6.88
N THR A 27 -3.43 3.74 -5.64
CA THR A 27 -4.16 4.29 -4.47
C THR A 27 -3.83 5.77 -4.26
N PHE A 28 -2.56 6.16 -4.39
CA PHE A 28 -2.13 7.55 -4.30
C PHE A 28 -2.75 8.41 -5.42
N LEU A 29 -2.71 7.93 -6.67
CA LEU A 29 -3.27 8.63 -7.82
C LEU A 29 -4.79 8.78 -7.70
N LEU A 30 -5.50 7.77 -7.21
CA LEU A 30 -6.94 7.84 -6.95
C LEU A 30 -7.25 8.94 -5.92
N GLU A 31 -6.54 8.98 -4.79
CA GLU A 31 -6.73 10.05 -3.79
C GLU A 31 -6.47 11.44 -4.37
N ARG A 32 -5.44 11.59 -5.21
CA ARG A 32 -5.12 12.86 -5.88
C ARG A 32 -6.17 13.24 -6.93
N ALA A 33 -6.68 12.26 -7.68
CA ALA A 33 -7.73 12.48 -8.66
C ALA A 33 -9.03 12.95 -8.00
N VAL A 34 -9.47 12.29 -6.92
CA VAL A 34 -10.67 12.70 -6.18
C VAL A 34 -10.50 14.12 -5.61
N LEU A 35 -9.33 14.44 -5.05
CA LEU A 35 -9.05 15.80 -4.58
C LEU A 35 -9.09 16.82 -5.73
N GLY A 36 -8.48 16.49 -6.87
CA GLY A 36 -8.44 17.36 -8.04
C GLY A 36 -9.84 17.66 -8.58
N VAL A 37 -10.68 16.64 -8.71
CA VAL A 37 -12.08 16.79 -9.13
C VAL A 37 -12.83 17.67 -8.14
N LEU A 38 -12.75 17.41 -6.84
CA LEU A 38 -13.48 18.21 -5.84
C LEU A 38 -13.02 19.67 -5.83
N VAL A 39 -11.71 19.93 -5.89
CA VAL A 39 -11.16 21.29 -5.90
C VAL A 39 -11.54 22.04 -7.17
N SER A 40 -11.65 21.35 -8.31
CA SER A 40 -12.09 21.97 -9.58
C SER A 40 -13.51 22.54 -9.54
N GLN A 41 -14.34 22.03 -8.62
CA GLN A 41 -15.73 22.46 -8.44
C GLN A 41 -15.88 23.45 -7.26
N THR A 42 -14.79 23.77 -6.57
CA THR A 42 -14.81 24.75 -5.48
C THR A 42 -14.37 26.12 -5.96
N THR A 43 -15.16 27.13 -5.61
CA THR A 43 -14.75 28.52 -5.75
C THR A 43 -14.28 29.02 -4.39
N ARG A 44 -13.23 29.85 -4.38
CA ARG A 44 -12.76 30.49 -3.15
C ARG A 44 -13.44 31.85 -3.03
N ASP A 45 -14.14 32.08 -1.93
CA ASP A 45 -14.66 33.39 -1.62
C ASP A 45 -13.48 34.33 -1.32
N PHE A 46 -13.44 35.50 -1.97
CA PHE A 46 -12.39 36.48 -1.77
C PHE A 46 -12.55 37.27 -0.46
N SER A 47 -13.75 37.28 0.13
CA SER A 47 -14.04 38.01 1.35
C SER A 47 -13.54 37.26 2.60
N ASP A 48 -14.01 36.03 2.80
CA ASP A 48 -13.68 35.20 3.97
C ASP A 48 -12.66 34.10 3.68
N GLY A 49 -12.29 33.89 2.42
CA GLY A 49 -11.32 32.85 2.03
C GLY A 49 -11.87 31.42 2.11
N THR A 50 -13.15 31.25 2.42
CA THR A 50 -13.86 29.97 2.50
C THR A 50 -13.97 29.33 1.11
N ARG A 51 -14.07 28.00 1.07
CA ARG A 51 -14.31 27.26 -0.17
C ARG A 51 -15.79 26.94 -0.26
N LEU A 52 -16.43 27.48 -1.29
CA LEU A 52 -17.84 27.29 -1.56
C LEU A 52 -17.99 26.35 -2.76
N ILE A 53 -18.99 25.47 -2.71
CA ILE A 53 -19.48 24.76 -3.88
C ILE A 53 -20.90 25.27 -4.15
N THR A 54 -21.16 25.64 -5.40
CA THR A 54 -22.47 26.08 -5.85
C THR A 54 -23.17 24.91 -6.54
N PHE A 55 -24.36 24.55 -6.06
CA PHE A 55 -25.17 23.48 -6.64
C PHE A 55 -26.40 24.06 -7.31
N TYR A 56 -26.69 23.65 -8.54
CA TYR A 56 -27.91 24.01 -9.25
C TYR A 56 -28.97 22.93 -9.05
N GLY A 57 -30.13 23.29 -8.51
CA GLY A 57 -31.19 22.34 -8.16
C GLY A 57 -32.24 22.88 -7.19
N PRO A 58 -33.25 22.07 -6.84
CA PRO A 58 -34.32 22.47 -5.95
C PRO A 58 -33.77 22.85 -4.58
N THR A 59 -34.06 24.08 -4.15
CA THR A 59 -33.66 24.58 -2.84
C THR A 59 -34.75 24.33 -1.82
N GLY A 60 -34.39 24.09 -0.56
CA GLY A 60 -35.35 23.85 0.53
C GLY A 60 -36.37 24.99 0.70
N ASN A 61 -36.04 26.20 0.23
CA ASN A 61 -36.86 27.40 0.40
C ASN A 61 -37.51 27.89 -0.91
N GLY A 62 -37.25 27.26 -2.07
CA GLY A 62 -37.88 27.58 -3.36
C GLY A 62 -37.53 28.95 -3.98
N GLU A 63 -36.68 29.75 -3.33
CA GLU A 63 -36.41 31.15 -3.70
C GLU A 63 -35.23 31.34 -4.67
N SER A 64 -34.32 30.36 -4.74
CA SER A 64 -33.16 30.35 -5.64
C SER A 64 -33.06 29.03 -6.39
N ASP A 65 -32.53 29.05 -7.62
CA ASP A 65 -32.23 27.85 -8.42
C ASP A 65 -30.85 27.24 -8.08
N TYR A 66 -30.17 27.83 -7.09
CA TYR A 66 -28.85 27.40 -6.63
C TYR A 66 -28.71 27.46 -5.10
N THR A 67 -27.89 26.57 -4.55
CA THR A 67 -27.48 26.54 -3.15
C THR A 67 -25.97 26.62 -3.06
N ASP A 68 -25.47 27.59 -2.31
CA ASP A 68 -24.05 27.69 -1.99
C ASP A 68 -23.78 27.01 -0.66
N VAL A 69 -22.82 26.10 -0.64
CA VAL A 69 -22.48 25.31 0.55
C VAL A 69 -21.02 25.50 0.89
N GLU A 70 -20.75 25.82 2.16
CA GLU A 70 -19.39 25.86 2.68
C GLU A 70 -18.80 24.45 2.76
N LEU A 71 -17.72 24.23 2.01
CA LEU A 71 -17.04 22.94 1.95
C LEU A 71 -16.02 22.80 3.08
N ARG A 72 -16.41 22.10 4.15
CA ARG A 72 -15.52 21.74 5.25
C ARG A 72 -15.17 20.26 5.18
N ILE A 73 -13.93 19.96 4.78
CA ILE A 73 -13.46 18.58 4.58
C ILE A 73 -12.66 18.12 5.81
N ASP A 74 -13.05 16.99 6.40
CA ASP A 74 -12.19 16.24 7.31
C ASP A 74 -11.11 15.52 6.48
N ASN A 75 -9.88 16.06 6.52
CA ASN A 75 -8.75 15.53 5.77
C ASN A 75 -8.12 14.28 6.42
N GLY A 76 -8.55 13.88 7.62
CA GLY A 76 -7.97 12.76 8.37
C GLY A 76 -7.88 11.46 7.57
N PRO A 77 -9.01 10.93 7.04
CA PRO A 77 -9.00 9.70 6.25
C PRO A 77 -8.13 9.79 4.99
N SER A 78 -8.22 10.88 4.22
CA SER A 78 -7.43 11.05 3.00
C SER A 78 -5.92 11.14 3.28
N LEU A 79 -5.52 11.86 4.34
CA LEU A 79 -4.10 11.91 4.75
C LEU A 79 -3.60 10.55 5.22
N GLY A 80 -4.44 9.77 5.90
CA GLY A 80 -4.15 8.39 6.28
C GLY A 80 -3.89 7.49 5.07
N ILE A 81 -4.77 7.53 4.07
CA ILE A 81 -4.64 6.74 2.83
C ILE A 81 -3.36 7.13 2.08
N ILE A 82 -3.09 8.44 1.95
CA ILE A 82 -1.85 8.93 1.32
C ILE A 82 -0.63 8.45 2.11
N GLY A 83 -0.63 8.58 3.45
CA GLY A 83 0.48 8.14 4.30
C GLY A 83 0.78 6.65 4.15
N VAL A 84 -0.27 5.81 4.15
CA VAL A 84 -0.12 4.36 3.93
C VAL A 84 0.38 4.05 2.53
N SER A 85 -0.07 4.76 1.50
CA SER A 85 0.42 4.55 0.13
C SER A 85 1.93 4.85 0.01
N VAL A 86 2.40 5.93 0.64
CA VAL A 86 3.84 6.27 0.67
C VAL A 86 4.63 5.23 1.47
N LEU A 87 4.10 4.78 2.61
CA LEU A 87 4.73 3.72 3.40
C LEU A 87 4.85 2.42 2.60
N ALA A 88 3.77 1.99 1.94
CA ALA A 88 3.75 0.79 1.10
C ALA A 88 4.73 0.89 -0.08
N PHE A 89 4.86 2.09 -0.68
CA PHE A 89 5.86 2.36 -1.71
C PHE A 89 7.28 2.15 -1.17
N LEU A 90 7.63 2.70 0.00
CA LEU A 90 8.94 2.48 0.62
C LEU A 90 9.19 1.01 0.97
N VAL A 91 8.17 0.31 1.50
CA VAL A 91 8.23 -1.12 1.81
C VAL A 91 8.49 -1.95 0.56
N SER A 92 7.91 -1.57 -0.59
CA SER A 92 8.17 -2.25 -1.86
C SER A 92 9.63 -2.15 -2.30
N ILE A 93 10.25 -0.97 -2.12
CA ILE A 93 11.67 -0.74 -2.40
C ILE A 93 12.53 -1.57 -1.44
N PHE A 94 12.26 -1.51 -0.13
CA PHE A 94 12.99 -2.32 0.85
C PHE A 94 12.82 -3.82 0.61
N GLY A 95 11.63 -4.27 0.22
CA GLY A 95 11.36 -5.65 -0.16
C GLY A 95 12.19 -6.07 -1.37
N MET A 96 12.26 -5.23 -2.41
CA MET A 96 13.09 -5.50 -3.59
C MET A 96 14.58 -5.57 -3.24
N CYS A 97 15.11 -4.53 -2.58
CA CYS A 97 16.52 -4.48 -2.16
C CYS A 97 16.88 -5.61 -1.20
N GLY A 98 16.00 -5.91 -0.24
CA GLY A 98 16.20 -6.97 0.73
C GLY A 98 16.20 -8.35 0.10
N VAL A 99 15.26 -8.67 -0.79
CA VAL A 99 15.26 -9.95 -1.52
C VAL A 99 16.49 -10.07 -2.42
N TRP A 100 16.90 -8.98 -3.06
CA TRP A 100 18.12 -8.94 -3.87
C TRP A 100 19.39 -9.22 -3.04
N GLU A 101 19.54 -8.52 -1.91
CA GLU A 101 20.72 -8.66 -1.06
C GLU A 101 20.76 -10.00 -0.32
N LEU A 102 19.60 -10.52 0.10
CA LEU A 102 19.49 -11.86 0.69
C LEU A 102 19.79 -13.00 -0.29
N ARG A 103 19.87 -12.71 -1.59
CA ARG A 103 20.30 -13.67 -2.60
C ARG A 103 21.80 -13.61 -2.88
N ARG A 104 22.48 -12.51 -2.54
CA ARG A 104 23.94 -12.45 -2.68
C ARG A 104 24.60 -13.41 -1.70
N VAL A 105 25.52 -14.19 -2.23
CA VAL A 105 26.24 -15.27 -1.53
C VAL A 105 27.32 -14.71 -0.58
N GLU A 106 27.76 -13.47 -0.79
CA GLU A 106 28.96 -12.89 -0.18
C GLU A 106 28.70 -12.08 1.11
N GLY A 107 27.52 -12.22 1.73
CA GLY A 107 27.12 -11.42 2.89
C GLY A 107 27.46 -12.07 4.25
N THR A 108 27.91 -11.27 5.22
CA THR A 108 27.99 -11.71 6.63
C THR A 108 26.60 -12.00 7.19
N ASP A 109 26.48 -13.05 8.02
CA ASP A 109 25.22 -13.47 8.66
C ASP A 109 24.51 -12.30 9.37
N GLY A 110 25.26 -11.43 10.04
CA GLY A 110 24.74 -10.26 10.72
C GLY A 110 24.09 -9.24 9.76
N HIS A 111 24.67 -9.01 8.59
CA HIS A 111 24.11 -8.08 7.60
C HIS A 111 22.80 -8.63 7.00
N GLN A 112 22.77 -9.91 6.68
CA GLN A 112 21.59 -10.57 6.13
C GLN A 112 20.43 -10.60 7.14
N ARG A 113 20.71 -10.78 8.44
CA ARG A 113 19.70 -10.67 9.50
C ARG A 113 19.12 -9.27 9.61
N LYS A 114 19.95 -8.23 9.55
CA LYS A 114 19.48 -6.83 9.57
C LYS A 114 18.51 -6.57 8.43
N TRP A 115 18.87 -6.97 7.20
CA TRP A 115 17.99 -6.83 6.05
C TRP A 115 16.64 -7.54 6.22
N ILE A 116 16.66 -8.78 6.70
CA ILE A 116 15.42 -9.55 6.89
C ILE A 116 14.53 -8.90 7.96
N TRP A 117 15.11 -8.37 9.03
CA TRP A 117 14.39 -7.62 10.06
C TRP A 117 13.82 -6.30 9.51
N THR A 118 14.56 -5.58 8.68
CA THR A 118 14.07 -4.36 8.03
C THR A 118 12.90 -4.66 7.10
N VAL A 119 12.99 -5.71 6.27
CA VAL A 119 11.91 -6.12 5.36
C VAL A 119 10.68 -6.59 6.15
N LEU A 120 10.84 -7.50 7.12
CA LEU A 120 9.72 -8.01 7.91
C LEU A 120 9.09 -6.91 8.77
N GLY A 121 9.91 -6.11 9.45
CA GLY A 121 9.44 -5.01 10.29
C GLY A 121 8.66 -3.96 9.51
N SER A 122 9.19 -3.54 8.35
CA SER A 122 8.50 -2.57 7.48
C SER A 122 7.21 -3.14 6.90
N ALA A 123 7.19 -4.41 6.45
CA ALA A 123 5.97 -5.05 5.95
C ALA A 123 4.91 -5.26 7.04
N ILE A 124 5.30 -5.61 8.27
CA ILE A 124 4.38 -5.69 9.41
C ILE A 124 3.80 -4.30 9.72
N ALA A 125 4.65 -3.28 9.83
CA ALA A 125 4.21 -1.91 10.08
C ALA A 125 3.25 -1.42 8.99
N SER A 126 3.56 -1.68 7.72
CA SER A 126 2.68 -1.36 6.60
C SER A 126 1.34 -2.06 6.72
N THR A 127 1.32 -3.36 7.01
CA THR A 127 0.08 -4.15 7.14
C THR A 127 -0.82 -3.58 8.24
N VAL A 128 -0.24 -3.33 9.42
CA VAL A 128 -0.97 -2.78 10.57
C VAL A 128 -1.50 -1.38 10.24
N ALA A 129 -0.68 -0.52 9.64
CA ALA A 129 -1.09 0.83 9.26
C ALA A 129 -2.24 0.81 8.23
N THR A 130 -2.17 -0.03 7.20
CA THR A 130 -3.23 -0.16 6.19
C THR A 130 -4.55 -0.61 6.81
N ILE A 131 -4.52 -1.62 7.68
CA ILE A 131 -5.72 -2.12 8.36
C ILE A 131 -6.30 -1.05 9.29
N ALA A 132 -5.45 -0.37 10.07
CA ALA A 132 -5.87 0.67 11.00
C ALA A 132 -6.56 1.84 10.28
N ILE A 133 -5.98 2.29 9.15
CA ILE A 133 -6.57 3.36 8.33
C ILE A 133 -7.88 2.92 7.67
N LEU A 134 -7.97 1.68 7.19
CA LEU A 134 -9.23 1.16 6.63
C LEU A 134 -10.35 1.14 7.66
N ILE A 135 -10.06 0.68 8.89
CA ILE A 135 -11.03 0.67 9.99
C ILE A 135 -11.41 2.10 10.36
N TYR A 136 -10.43 2.99 10.52
CA TYR A 136 -10.66 4.39 10.85
C TYR A 136 -11.53 5.10 9.80
N ALA A 137 -11.22 4.93 8.51
CA ALA A 137 -11.99 5.51 7.41
C ALA A 137 -13.43 4.97 7.40
N SER A 138 -13.61 3.67 7.63
CA SER A 138 -14.94 3.03 7.66
C SER A 138 -15.79 3.49 8.84
N ILE A 139 -15.20 3.65 10.03
CA ILE A 139 -15.90 4.21 11.20
C ILE A 139 -16.31 5.66 10.94
N LYS A 140 -15.41 6.46 10.37
CA LYS A 140 -15.68 7.86 10.04
C LYS A 140 -16.81 8.02 9.03
N GLU A 141 -16.87 7.15 8.03
CA GLU A 141 -17.96 7.14 7.06
C GLU A 141 -19.29 6.68 7.69
N GLY A 142 -19.27 5.63 8.50
CA GLY A 142 -20.48 5.08 9.14
C GLY A 142 -21.06 5.98 10.24
N GLY A 143 -20.22 6.76 10.92
CA GLY A 143 -20.63 7.69 11.98
C GLY A 143 -21.01 9.09 11.51
N ALA A 144 -20.78 9.42 10.23
CA ALA A 144 -21.13 10.73 9.69
C ALA A 144 -22.65 10.89 9.56
N LYS A 145 -23.20 11.96 10.13
CA LYS A 145 -24.62 12.33 9.95
C LYS A 145 -24.85 12.68 8.48
N ARG A 146 -25.57 11.83 7.75
CA ARG A 146 -25.90 12.10 6.34
C ARG A 146 -27.00 13.16 6.23
N TRP A 147 -26.97 13.92 5.13
CA TRP A 147 -28.08 14.79 4.76
C TRP A 147 -29.38 13.97 4.64
N LYS A 148 -30.48 14.50 5.17
CA LYS A 148 -31.80 13.89 5.05
C LYS A 148 -32.74 14.72 4.18
N SER A 149 -32.48 16.02 4.05
CA SER A 149 -33.25 16.95 3.24
C SER A 149 -32.33 17.99 2.59
N TYR A 150 -32.84 18.72 1.59
CA TYR A 150 -32.14 19.85 0.98
C TYR A 150 -31.89 21.00 1.98
N GLU A 151 -32.66 21.08 3.06
CA GLU A 151 -32.43 22.06 4.14
C GLU A 151 -31.16 21.75 4.94
N ASP A 152 -30.82 20.46 5.10
CA ASP A 152 -29.58 20.05 5.78
C ASP A 152 -28.34 20.41 4.96
N VAL A 153 -28.48 20.51 3.63
CA VAL A 153 -27.39 20.90 2.71
C VAL A 153 -26.94 22.32 3.00
N ALA A 154 -27.89 23.24 3.18
CA ALA A 154 -27.61 24.66 3.45
C ALA A 154 -26.98 24.90 4.84
N ARG A 155 -27.19 23.99 5.80
CA ARG A 155 -26.57 24.09 7.14
C ARG A 155 -25.08 23.75 7.14
N GLY A 156 -24.57 23.17 6.06
CA GLY A 156 -23.19 22.72 5.95
C GLY A 156 -22.85 21.59 6.92
N GLY A 157 -21.62 21.11 6.87
CA GLY A 157 -21.14 20.06 7.75
C GLY A 157 -19.67 19.76 7.56
N VAL A 158 -19.07 19.05 8.51
CA VAL A 158 -17.70 18.56 8.40
C VAL A 158 -17.77 17.08 8.02
N PHE A 159 -17.50 16.78 6.76
CA PHE A 159 -17.56 15.42 6.23
C PHE A 159 -16.23 14.99 5.61
N SER A 160 -16.02 13.68 5.51
CA SER A 160 -14.91 13.15 4.73
C SER A 160 -15.13 13.47 3.25
N ARG A 161 -14.05 13.43 2.47
CA ARG A 161 -14.14 13.67 1.02
C ARG A 161 -15.09 12.69 0.33
N GLU A 162 -15.03 11.41 0.69
CA GLU A 162 -15.91 10.35 0.18
C GLU A 162 -17.38 10.65 0.50
N THR A 163 -17.68 11.00 1.75
CA THR A 163 -19.04 11.33 2.17
C THR A 163 -19.57 12.54 1.42
N TRP A 164 -18.76 13.59 1.23
CA TRP A 164 -19.14 14.77 0.45
C TRP A 164 -19.54 14.41 -0.98
N VAL A 165 -18.64 13.78 -1.75
CA VAL A 165 -18.91 13.51 -3.17
C VAL A 165 -20.07 12.53 -3.36
N CYS A 166 -20.25 11.57 -2.45
CA CYS A 166 -21.35 10.62 -2.53
C CYS A 166 -22.70 11.22 -2.14
N GLN A 167 -22.74 12.13 -1.17
CA GLN A 167 -23.98 12.84 -0.84
C GLN A 167 -24.39 13.81 -1.96
N ILE A 168 -23.42 14.45 -2.61
CA ILE A 168 -23.69 15.31 -3.77
C ILE A 168 -24.27 14.48 -4.91
N ASP A 169 -23.74 13.29 -5.19
CA ASP A 169 -24.30 12.38 -6.19
C ASP A 169 -25.74 11.95 -5.86
N GLU A 170 -26.01 11.66 -4.58
CA GLU A 170 -27.33 11.24 -4.10
C GLU A 170 -28.40 12.34 -4.20
N PHE A 171 -28.07 13.57 -3.78
CA PHE A 171 -29.03 14.70 -3.76
C PHE A 171 -29.03 15.53 -5.04
N TYR A 172 -27.91 15.58 -5.76
CA TYR A 172 -27.71 16.38 -6.97
C TYR A 172 -27.23 15.49 -8.13
N GLY A 173 -27.96 14.41 -8.42
CA GLY A 173 -27.61 13.43 -9.48
C GLY A 173 -27.51 13.99 -10.92
N ARG A 174 -27.79 15.28 -11.14
CA ARG A 174 -27.48 15.98 -12.41
C ARG A 174 -26.00 16.35 -12.54
N GLN A 175 -25.24 16.30 -11.46
CA GLN A 175 -23.80 16.60 -11.43
C GLN A 175 -23.00 15.36 -11.83
N ASN A 176 -22.79 15.16 -13.14
CA ASN A 176 -22.11 13.98 -13.69
C ASN A 176 -20.70 13.72 -13.10
N TRP A 177 -20.04 14.74 -12.55
CA TRP A 177 -18.73 14.59 -11.89
C TRP A 177 -18.82 13.95 -10.50
N ALA A 178 -19.95 14.11 -9.79
CA ALA A 178 -20.10 13.67 -8.41
C ALA A 178 -20.15 12.14 -8.32
N GLY A 179 -20.87 11.48 -9.23
CA GLY A 179 -20.90 10.02 -9.30
C GLY A 179 -19.54 9.41 -9.60
N ALA A 180 -18.78 10.00 -10.54
CA ALA A 180 -17.42 9.57 -10.84
C ALA A 180 -16.49 9.76 -9.63
N ALA A 181 -16.57 10.92 -8.95
CA ALA A 181 -15.78 11.20 -7.77
C ALA A 181 -16.13 10.28 -6.59
N CYS A 182 -17.42 9.97 -6.38
CA CYS A 182 -17.88 9.01 -5.37
C CYS A 182 -17.37 7.59 -5.66
N GLY A 183 -17.44 7.15 -6.91
CA GLY A 183 -16.87 5.87 -7.34
C GLY A 183 -15.38 5.78 -7.07
N LEU A 184 -14.62 6.84 -7.43
CA LEU A 184 -13.18 6.91 -7.20
C LEU A 184 -12.82 6.94 -5.70
N ALA A 185 -13.58 7.66 -4.87
CA ALA A 185 -13.36 7.74 -3.43
C ALA A 185 -13.65 6.40 -2.73
N LYS A 186 -14.73 5.71 -3.11
CA LYS A 186 -15.00 4.35 -2.63
C LYS A 186 -13.89 3.40 -3.07
N ALA A 187 -13.46 3.51 -4.33
CA ALA A 187 -12.39 2.67 -4.86
C ALA A 187 -11.06 2.88 -4.11
N SER A 188 -10.69 4.12 -3.76
CA SER A 188 -9.45 4.39 -3.01
C SER A 188 -9.46 3.71 -1.64
N ARG A 189 -10.61 3.73 -0.94
CA ARG A 189 -10.77 3.01 0.33
C ARG A 189 -10.71 1.49 0.16
N PHE A 190 -11.42 0.93 -0.82
CA PHE A 190 -11.40 -0.52 -1.04
C PHE A 190 -10.05 -1.03 -1.55
N MET A 191 -9.25 -0.19 -2.21
CA MET A 191 -7.87 -0.51 -2.61
C MET A 191 -6.93 -0.76 -1.42
N LEU A 192 -7.28 -0.30 -0.20
CA LEU A 192 -6.53 -0.66 1.00
C LEU A 192 -6.55 -2.16 1.30
N VAL A 193 -7.62 -2.88 0.90
CA VAL A 193 -7.73 -4.33 1.11
C VAL A 193 -6.69 -5.12 0.30
N PRO A 194 -6.61 -5.02 -1.05
CA PRO A 194 -5.56 -5.69 -1.81
C PRO A 194 -4.17 -5.17 -1.44
N LEU A 195 -4.02 -3.90 -1.04
CA LEU A 195 -2.76 -3.37 -0.53
C LEU A 195 -2.32 -4.11 0.74
N ALA A 196 -3.22 -4.32 1.71
CA ALA A 196 -2.93 -5.08 2.92
C ALA A 196 -2.58 -6.55 2.61
N ILE A 197 -3.33 -7.19 1.71
CA ILE A 197 -3.05 -8.57 1.26
C ILE A 197 -1.66 -8.65 0.62
N SER A 198 -1.30 -7.70 -0.24
CA SER A 198 0.01 -7.68 -0.88
C SER A 198 1.14 -7.52 0.13
N SER A 199 0.95 -6.69 1.16
CA SER A 199 1.90 -6.54 2.27
C SER A 199 2.05 -7.84 3.09
N ILE A 200 0.95 -8.55 3.35
CA ILE A 200 0.99 -9.88 4.00
C ILE A 200 1.78 -10.88 3.15
N LEU A 201 1.61 -10.87 1.83
CA LEU A 201 2.39 -11.74 0.93
C LEU A 201 3.90 -11.45 1.01
N VAL A 202 4.31 -10.19 1.20
CA VAL A 202 5.71 -9.83 1.45
C VAL A 202 6.21 -10.45 2.76
N ILE A 203 5.41 -10.40 3.83
CA ILE A 203 5.74 -11.04 5.11
C ILE A 203 5.93 -12.56 4.91
N VAL A 204 4.99 -13.22 4.22
CA VAL A 204 5.07 -14.66 3.94
C VAL A 204 6.34 -14.99 3.15
N CYS A 205 6.69 -14.19 2.14
CA CYS A 205 7.94 -14.37 1.38
C CYS A 205 9.18 -14.22 2.27
N GLY A 206 9.19 -13.23 3.17
CA GLY A 206 10.25 -13.05 4.16
C GLY A 206 10.38 -14.26 5.08
N LEU A 207 9.27 -14.81 5.57
CA LEU A 207 9.27 -16.01 6.42
C LEU A 207 9.77 -17.25 5.67
N LEU A 208 9.45 -17.40 4.38
CA LEU A 208 9.98 -18.47 3.55
C LEU A 208 11.51 -18.38 3.34
N LEU A 209 12.04 -17.15 3.24
CA LEU A 209 13.48 -16.89 3.22
C LEU A 209 14.13 -17.26 4.56
N VAL A 210 13.53 -16.86 5.68
CA VAL A 210 13.99 -17.22 7.03
C VAL A 210 14.00 -18.74 7.22
N LYS A 211 12.94 -19.44 6.81
CA LYS A 211 12.84 -20.91 6.88
C LYS A 211 13.97 -21.61 6.11
N GLN A 212 14.38 -21.08 4.96
CA GLN A 212 15.48 -21.66 4.17
C GLN A 212 16.84 -21.55 4.85
N ARG A 213 17.04 -20.52 5.69
CA ARG A 213 18.32 -20.20 6.34
C ARG A 213 18.51 -20.80 7.73
N GLY A 214 17.52 -21.53 8.24
CA GLY A 214 17.55 -22.15 9.56
C GLY A 214 16.36 -21.75 10.46
N GLY A 215 15.39 -21.03 9.92
CA GLY A 215 14.16 -20.67 10.63
C GLY A 215 14.35 -19.52 11.62
N MET A 216 13.43 -19.41 12.58
CA MET A 216 13.40 -18.33 13.57
C MET A 216 14.65 -18.32 14.47
N ILE A 217 15.26 -19.48 14.71
CA ILE A 217 16.48 -19.60 15.51
C ILE A 217 17.62 -18.80 14.87
N TRP A 218 17.79 -18.88 13.54
CA TRP A 218 18.78 -18.07 12.81
C TRP A 218 18.46 -16.58 12.88
N LEU A 219 17.19 -16.21 12.84
CA LEU A 219 16.74 -14.81 12.90
C LEU A 219 17.13 -14.13 14.22
N PHE A 220 17.08 -14.87 15.33
CA PHE A 220 17.34 -14.35 16.69
C PHE A 220 18.78 -14.54 17.18
N GLY A 221 19.73 -14.85 16.29
CA GLY A 221 21.14 -14.93 16.68
C GLY A 221 21.75 -16.32 16.54
N GLY A 222 20.94 -17.37 16.48
CA GLY A 222 21.38 -18.76 16.48
C GLY A 222 22.13 -19.16 15.21
N LYS A 223 22.91 -20.24 15.29
CA LYS A 223 23.65 -20.79 14.15
C LYS A 223 22.68 -21.19 13.03
N GLY A 224 22.90 -20.65 11.83
CA GLY A 224 22.09 -20.97 10.65
C GLY A 224 22.31 -22.39 10.16
N ARG A 225 21.49 -22.84 9.21
CA ARG A 225 21.62 -24.18 8.59
C ARG A 225 23.00 -24.42 7.97
N TYR A 226 23.73 -23.35 7.66
CA TYR A 226 25.04 -23.38 7.03
C TYR A 226 26.19 -22.93 7.94
N ALA A 227 25.94 -22.71 9.23
CA ALA A 227 26.96 -22.20 10.17
C ALA A 227 28.10 -23.18 10.51
N GLY A 228 28.10 -24.38 9.90
CA GLY A 228 29.20 -25.34 9.96
C GLY A 228 30.15 -25.26 8.76
N PHE A 229 29.90 -24.37 7.81
CA PHE A 229 30.72 -24.16 6.62
C PHE A 229 31.15 -22.70 6.59
N ASP A 230 32.45 -22.45 6.46
CA ASP A 230 32.98 -21.09 6.34
C ASP A 230 32.65 -20.50 4.96
N ASN A 231 32.35 -21.36 3.97
CA ASN A 231 31.88 -20.92 2.65
C ASN A 231 31.00 -21.97 1.94
N ILE A 232 30.02 -21.54 1.12
CA ILE A 232 29.17 -22.47 0.32
C ILE A 232 30.01 -23.27 -0.70
N TYR A 233 31.16 -22.75 -1.11
CA TYR A 233 32.12 -23.46 -1.96
C TYR A 233 32.69 -24.72 -1.32
N GLU A 234 32.63 -24.85 0.02
CA GLU A 234 33.04 -26.06 0.73
C GLU A 234 32.00 -27.20 0.59
N MET A 235 30.77 -26.89 0.17
CA MET A 235 29.72 -27.89 -0.09
C MET A 235 29.78 -28.46 -1.51
N GLN A 236 30.64 -27.91 -2.38
CA GLN A 236 30.78 -28.43 -3.73
C GLN A 236 31.60 -29.72 -3.64
N PRO A 237 31.07 -30.88 -4.09
CA PRO A 237 31.82 -32.12 -4.05
C PRO A 237 33.11 -31.89 -4.83
N ARG A 238 34.27 -32.10 -4.18
CA ARG A 238 35.56 -32.09 -4.89
C ARG A 238 35.39 -33.04 -6.07
N ALA A 239 35.45 -32.50 -7.29
CA ALA A 239 35.56 -33.32 -8.47
C ALA A 239 36.74 -34.26 -8.21
N GLU A 240 36.46 -35.57 -8.13
CA GLU A 240 37.48 -36.58 -7.94
C GLU A 240 38.55 -36.33 -9.00
N GLN A 241 39.75 -35.95 -8.57
CA GLN A 241 40.87 -35.88 -9.49
C GLN A 241 41.02 -37.29 -10.06
N PRO A 242 40.98 -37.46 -11.40
CA PRO A 242 41.19 -38.76 -11.98
C PRO A 242 42.55 -39.25 -11.51
N LYS A 243 42.57 -40.37 -10.78
CA LYS A 243 43.79 -41.08 -10.40
C LYS A 243 44.50 -41.42 -11.70
N ASN A 244 45.51 -40.61 -12.04
CA ASN A 244 46.39 -40.90 -13.16
C ASN A 244 47.16 -42.17 -12.78
N ASN A 245 46.68 -43.31 -13.27
CA ASN A 245 47.38 -44.58 -13.24
C ASN A 245 48.63 -44.44 -14.12
N GLN A 246 49.71 -43.89 -13.57
CA GLN A 246 51.06 -44.13 -14.09
C GLN A 246 51.42 -45.58 -13.82
N SER A 247 50.87 -46.47 -14.66
CA SER A 247 51.31 -47.85 -14.76
C SER A 247 52.52 -47.91 -15.68
N ALA A 248 53.66 -48.19 -15.04
CA ALA A 248 54.84 -48.87 -15.55
C ALA A 248 54.94 -49.08 -17.07
N PHE A 249 55.83 -48.32 -17.71
CA PHE A 249 56.61 -48.85 -18.83
C PHE A 249 57.90 -49.44 -18.25
N ARG A 250 58.00 -50.77 -18.34
CA ARG A 250 59.24 -51.53 -18.25
C ARG A 250 59.75 -51.79 -19.66
#